data_AF-A0A485AVA4-F1
#
_entry.id   AF-A0A485AVA4-F1
#
_cell.length_a   1.000
_cell.length_b   1.000
_cell.length_c   1.000
_cell.angle_alpha   90.00
_cell.angle_beta   90.00
_cell.angle_gamma   90.00
#
_symmetry.space_group_name_H-M   'P 1'
#
loop_
_entity.id
_entity.type
_entity.pdbx_description
1 polymer ?
#
loop_
_entity_poly.entity_id
_entity_poly.type
_entity_poly.pdbx_seq_one_letter_code
_entity_poly.pdbx_strand_id
1 'polypeptide(L)' 'MSFNKVSRDLLDMLLFAIVNIWDVVQSVIFIGGFIVCIMLPVVWPMKFVYMTVWFITAWAISKLVDRLDEYRKKGKNIN' A
#
# COMPACT_ATOMS: atom_id res chain seq x y z
N MET A 1 -14.92 -9.80 28.93
CA MET A 1 -13.71 -10.36 28.26
C MET A 1 -13.89 -10.66 26.76
N SER A 2 -15.08 -10.45 26.15
CA SER A 2 -15.37 -10.95 24.79
C SER A 2 -15.16 -9.93 23.65
N PHE A 3 -15.35 -8.63 23.89
CA PHE A 3 -15.34 -7.60 22.83
C PHE A 3 -13.97 -7.46 22.12
N ASN A 4 -12.86 -7.66 22.83
CA ASN A 4 -11.50 -7.54 22.28
C ASN A 4 -11.10 -8.66 21.31
N LYS A 5 -11.75 -9.83 21.38
CA LYS A 5 -11.49 -10.94 20.45
C LYS A 5 -12.22 -10.71 19.13
N VAL A 6 -13.48 -10.32 19.20
CA VAL A 6 -14.31 -10.00 18.03
C VAL A 6 -13.76 -8.78 17.28
N SER A 7 -13.30 -7.74 17.99
CA SER A 7 -12.69 -6.58 17.35
C SER A 7 -11.35 -6.91 16.69
N ARG A 8 -10.55 -7.82 17.25
CA ARG A 8 -9.35 -8.34 16.58
C ARG A 8 -9.67 -9.12 15.32
N ASP A 9 -10.66 -10.03 15.36
CA ASP A 9 -11.10 -10.79 14.18
C ASP A 9 -11.64 -9.88 13.07
N LEU A 10 -12.41 -8.84 13.43
CA LEU A 10 -12.89 -7.82 12.50
C LEU A 10 -11.75 -6.98 11.91
N LEU A 11 -10.79 -6.54 12.73
CA LEU A 11 -9.60 -5.83 12.26
C LEU A 11 -8.75 -6.71 11.34
N ASP A 12 -8.69 -8.01 11.62
CA ASP A 12 -8.07 -8.99 10.74
C ASP A 12 -8.82 -9.05 9.39
N MET A 13 -10.13 -9.30 9.38
CA MET A 13 -10.88 -9.30 8.11
C MET A 13 -10.73 -7.97 7.35
N LEU A 14 -10.78 -6.84 8.05
CA LEU A 14 -10.63 -5.51 7.47
C LEU A 14 -9.23 -5.31 6.88
N LEU A 15 -8.18 -5.72 7.59
CA LEU A 15 -6.81 -5.70 7.08
C LEU A 15 -6.65 -6.63 5.87
N PHE A 16 -7.37 -7.76 5.82
CA PHE A 16 -7.28 -8.69 4.68
C PHE A 16 -7.93 -8.09 3.45
N ALA A 17 -9.07 -7.44 3.63
CA ALA A 17 -9.72 -6.66 2.59
C ALA A 17 -8.83 -5.49 2.14
N ILE A 18 -8.22 -4.76 3.07
CA ILE A 18 -7.31 -3.64 2.77
C ILE A 18 -6.11 -4.13 1.98
N VAL A 19 -5.43 -5.21 2.40
CA VAL A 19 -4.27 -5.78 1.68
C VAL A 19 -4.68 -6.29 0.30
N ASN A 20 -5.84 -6.93 0.17
CA ASN A 20 -6.32 -7.43 -1.12
C ASN A 20 -6.70 -6.29 -2.09
N ILE A 21 -7.32 -5.23 -1.58
CA ILE A 21 -7.64 -4.02 -2.36
C ILE A 21 -6.37 -3.22 -2.62
N TRP A 22 -5.37 -3.30 -1.74
CA TRP A 22 -4.12 -2.58 -1.86
C TRP A 22 -3.36 -2.93 -3.14
N ASP A 23 -3.37 -4.19 -3.58
CA ASP A 23 -2.70 -4.61 -4.82
C ASP A 23 -3.31 -3.92 -6.06
N VAL A 24 -4.64 -3.83 -6.10
CA VAL A 24 -5.39 -3.11 -7.15
C VAL A 24 -5.14 -1.61 -7.06
N VAL A 25 -5.18 -1.05 -5.85
CA VAL A 25 -4.93 0.37 -5.60
C VAL A 25 -3.49 0.74 -5.95
N GLN A 26 -2.52 -0.12 -5.66
CA GLN A 26 -1.11 0.05 -5.99
C GLN A 26 -0.93 0.11 -7.51
N SER A 27 -1.59 -0.78 -8.26
CA SER A 27 -1.60 -0.73 -9.73
C SER A 27 -2.22 0.58 -10.26
N VAL A 28 -3.33 1.02 -9.67
CA VAL A 28 -3.99 2.29 -10.03
C VAL A 28 -3.12 3.51 -9.68
N ILE A 29 -2.43 3.51 -8.54
CA ILE A 29 -1.49 4.56 -8.12
C ILE A 29 -0.25 4.60 -9.01
N PHE A 30 0.24 3.43 -9.45
CA PHE A 30 1.33 3.34 -10.41
C PHE A 30 0.94 3.96 -11.75
N ILE A 31 -0.16 3.51 -12.34
CA ILE A 31 -0.62 3.98 -13.66
C ILE A 31 -1.06 5.45 -13.56
N GLY A 32 -1.86 5.80 -12.55
CA GLY A 32 -2.36 7.15 -12.33
C GLY A 32 -1.23 8.15 -12.06
N GLY A 33 -0.26 7.79 -11.23
CA GLY A 33 0.91 8.64 -10.99
C GLY A 33 1.83 8.79 -12.20
N PHE A 34 1.95 7.74 -13.02
CA PHE A 34 2.69 7.81 -14.28
C PHE A 34 2.03 8.80 -15.25
N ILE A 35 0.70 8.74 -15.40
CA ILE A 35 -0.08 9.68 -16.22
C ILE A 35 0.06 11.12 -15.69
N VAL A 36 -0.06 11.32 -14.37
CA VAL A 36 0.11 12.65 -13.74
C VAL A 36 1.52 13.21 -13.98
N CYS A 37 2.57 12.39 -13.85
CA CYS A 37 3.94 12.82 -14.16
C CYS A 37 4.14 13.22 -15.64
N ILE A 38 3.43 12.56 -16.56
CA ILE A 38 3.47 12.90 -17.99
C ILE A 38 2.70 14.21 -18.25
N MET A 39 1.52 14.37 -17.65
CA MET A 39 0.65 15.54 -17.83
C MET A 39 1.15 16.80 -17.13
N LEU A 40 2.02 16.71 -16.12
CA LEU A 40 2.59 17.89 -15.48
C LEU A 40 3.39 18.73 -16.48
N PRO A 41 3.15 20.05 -16.59
CA PRO A 41 3.90 20.96 -17.46
C PRO A 41 5.25 21.34 -16.83
N VAL A 42 6.04 20.33 -16.49
CA VAL A 42 7.36 20.45 -15.86
C VAL A 42 8.47 20.30 -16.90
N VAL A 43 9.54 21.08 -16.77
CA VAL A 43 10.72 21.03 -17.63
C VAL A 43 11.33 19.61 -17.69
N TRP A 44 11.79 19.24 -18.88
CA TRP A 44 12.18 17.88 -19.28
C TRP A 44 13.07 17.10 -18.29
N PRO A 45 14.10 17.68 -17.63
CA PRO A 45 14.89 16.93 -16.65
C PRO A 45 14.17 16.65 -15.33
N MET A 46 13.24 17.51 -14.91
CA MET A 46 12.52 17.35 -13.63
C MET A 46 11.43 16.27 -13.70
N LYS A 47 10.89 15.96 -14.89
CA LYS A 47 9.88 14.89 -15.06
C LYS A 47 10.39 13.53 -14.60
N PHE A 48 11.66 13.21 -14.87
CA PHE A 48 12.29 11.96 -14.46
C PHE A 48 12.51 11.89 -12.94
N VAL A 49 12.80 13.02 -12.30
CA VAL A 49 12.91 13.10 -10.84
C VAL A 49 11.57 12.81 -10.19
N TYR A 50 10.49 13.42 -10.69
CA TYR A 50 9.13 13.15 -10.19
C TYR A 50 8.72 11.69 -10.38
N MET A 51 8.98 11.11 -11.57
CA MET A 51 8.74 9.68 -11.80
C MET A 51 9.51 8.80 -10.81
N THR A 52 10.77 9.11 -10.56
CA THR A 52 11.63 8.34 -9.64
C THR A 52 11.13 8.46 -8.19
N VAL A 53 10.84 9.67 -7.72
CA VAL A 53 10.29 9.92 -6.37
C VAL A 53 8.94 9.24 -6.21
N TRP A 54 8.09 9.28 -7.23
CA TRP A 54 6.80 8.58 -7.21
C TRP A 54 6.97 7.07 -7.12
N PHE A 55 7.88 6.49 -7.90
CA PHE A 55 8.19 5.06 -7.86
C PHE A 55 8.70 4.63 -6.49
N ILE A 56 9.61 5.41 -5.89
CA ILE A 56 10.15 5.14 -4.55
C ILE A 56 9.04 5.22 -3.50
N THR A 57 8.16 6.21 -3.60
CA THR A 57 7.03 6.38 -2.68
C THR A 57 6.07 5.19 -2.78
N ALA A 58 5.68 4.81 -4.01
CA ALA A 58 4.81 3.66 -4.22
C ALA A 58 5.46 2.36 -3.70
N TRP A 59 6.76 2.17 -3.95
CA TRP A 59 7.50 1.01 -3.44
C TRP A 59 7.57 0.96 -1.92
N ALA A 60 7.82 2.11 -1.26
CA ALA A 60 7.88 2.19 0.19
C ALA A 60 6.53 1.81 0.83
N ILE A 61 5.41 2.27 0.26
CA ILE A 61 4.09 1.93 0.79
C ILE A 61 3.77 0.45 0.53
N SER A 62 4.11 -0.08 -0.64
CA SER A 62 3.97 -1.51 -0.95
C SER A 62 4.69 -2.38 0.09
N LYS A 63 5.93 -2.00 0.43
CA LYS A 63 6.73 -2.71 1.42
C LYS A 63 6.19 -2.62 2.84
N LEU A 64 5.55 -1.50 3.20
CA LEU A 64 4.86 -1.35 4.48
C LEU A 64 3.64 -2.28 4.58
N VAL A 65 2.87 -2.40 3.49
CA VAL A 65 1.70 -3.29 3.45
C VAL A 65 2.12 -4.76 3.50
N ASP A 66 3.18 -5.14 2.78
CA ASP A 66 3.77 -6.49 2.84
C ASP A 66 4.21 -6.85 4.27
N ARG A 67 4.90 -5.92 4.94
CA ARG A 67 5.29 -6.08 6.35
C ARG A 67 4.08 -6.22 7.26
N LEU A 68 3.03 -5.44 7.04
CA LEU A 68 1.80 -5.51 7.82
C LEU A 68 1.12 -6.88 7.70
N ASP A 69 1.10 -7.46 6.49
CA ASP A 69 0.60 -8.82 6.29
C ASP A 69 1.48 -9.86 7.01
N GLU A 70 2.81 -9.71 6.94
CA GLU A 70 3.77 -10.58 7.63
C GLU A 70 3.60 -10.54 9.17
N TYR A 71 3.44 -9.36 9.76
CA TYR A 71 3.18 -9.19 11.19
C TYR A 71 1.85 -9.83 11.61
N ARG A 72 0.82 -9.72 10.78
CA ARG A 72 -0.47 -10.34 11.04
C ARG A 72 -0.40 -11.87 10.96
N LYS A 73 0.31 -12.44 9.98
CA LYS A 73 0.60 -13.88 9.88
C LYS A 73 1.34 -14.41 11.12
N LYS A 74 2.29 -13.64 11.66
CA LYS A 74 2.96 -13.95 12.93
C LYS A 74 2.02 -13.89 14.13
N GLY A 75 1.17 -12.87 14.23
CA GLY A 75 0.20 -12.74 15.33
C GLY A 75 -0.79 -13.91 15.42
N LYS A 76 -1.18 -14.49 14.28
CA LYS A 76 -2.06 -15.67 14.21
C LYS A 76 -1.37 -16.99 14.58
N ASN A 77 -0.04 -17.06 14.58
CA ASN A 77 0.73 -18.27 14.93
C ASN A 77 1.04 -18.39 16.44
N ILE A 78 0.74 -17.37 17.24
CA ILE A 78 1.06 -17.31 18.68
C ILE A 78 -0.19 -17.58 19.55
N ASN A 79 -1.37 -17.74 18.94
CA ASN A 79 -2.63 -18.08 19.60
C ASN A 79 -3.21 -19.35 19.00
#